data_AF-A0A6V7K8A8-F1
#
_entry.id   AF-A0A6V7K8A8-F1
#
_cell.length_a   1.000
_cell.length_b   1.000
_cell.length_c   1.000
_cell.angle_alpha   90.00
_cell.angle_beta   90.00
_cell.angle_gamma   90.00
#
_symmetry.space_group_name_H-M   'P 1'
#
loop_
_entity.id
_entity.type
_entity.pdbx_description
1 polymer ?
#
loop_
_entity_poly.entity_id
_entity_poly.type
_entity_poly.pdbx_seq_one_letter_code
_entity_poly.pdbx_strand_id
1 'polypeptide(L)'
;GMNDLVTPFFLVFLQEAIPVSAWQDIENYDVASLDQKQRDIIEADSFWCLSKFLDGIQDNYIFAQLGIQHKVNQLKELIQRIDTPLHQHLHQHGVDYLQFSFRWMNNLLTREIPLHCTIRLWDTYLAESDRFASFQLYVCAAFLLRWRRHLLSQPDFQ
;
A
#
# COMPACT_ATOMS: atom_id res chain seq x y z
N GLY A 1 5.78 -2.20 7.53
CA GLY A 1 5.88 -0.75 7.30
C GLY A 1 6.80 -0.55 6.13
N MET A 2 7.86 0.25 6.31
CA MET A 2 8.79 0.59 5.23
C MET A 2 9.46 -0.62 4.56
N ASN A 3 9.73 -1.71 5.29
CA ASN A 3 10.29 -2.94 4.71
C ASN A 3 9.39 -3.54 3.62
N ASP A 4 8.07 -3.34 3.70
CA ASP A 4 7.13 -3.85 2.69
C ASP A 4 7.08 -2.96 1.45
N LEU A 5 7.62 -1.74 1.56
CA LEU A 5 7.57 -0.72 0.50
C LEU A 5 8.77 -0.80 -0.44
N VAL A 6 9.87 -1.43 -0.03
CA VAL A 6 11.02 -1.66 -0.91
C VAL A 6 10.76 -2.82 -1.87
N THR A 7 9.96 -3.81 -1.47
CA THR A 7 9.75 -5.05 -2.24
C THR A 7 9.24 -4.82 -3.67
N PRO A 8 8.26 -3.94 -3.94
CA PRO A 8 7.82 -3.69 -5.31
C PRO A 8 8.93 -3.12 -6.19
N PHE A 9 9.72 -2.15 -5.69
CA PHE A 9 10.84 -1.59 -6.43
C PHE A 9 11.92 -2.64 -6.69
N PHE A 10 12.30 -3.39 -5.65
CA PHE A 10 13.31 -4.43 -5.74
C PHE A 10 12.94 -5.49 -6.79
N LEU A 11 11.69 -5.96 -6.81
CA LEU A 11 11.27 -6.97 -7.79
C LEU A 11 11.22 -6.43 -9.21
N VAL A 12 10.79 -5.19 -9.41
CA VAL A 12 10.76 -4.57 -10.75
C VAL A 12 12.19 -4.47 -11.31
N PHE A 13 13.16 -4.03 -10.51
CA PHE A 13 14.56 -3.95 -10.94
C PHE A 13 15.21 -5.34 -11.07
N LEU A 14 14.87 -6.28 -10.20
CA LEU A 14 15.31 -7.67 -10.33
C LEU A 14 14.81 -8.29 -11.64
N GLN A 15 13.56 -8.02 -12.04
CA GLN A 15 12.97 -8.54 -13.27
C GLN A 15 13.74 -8.09 -14.53
N GLU A 16 14.29 -6.87 -14.50
CA GLU A 16 15.13 -6.32 -15.58
C GLU A 16 16.51 -7.00 -15.64
N ALA A 17 17.04 -7.42 -14.49
CA ALA A 17 18.36 -8.03 -14.39
C ALA A 17 18.39 -9.55 -14.71
N ILE A 18 17.24 -10.23 -14.74
CA ILE A 18 17.14 -11.68 -14.94
C ILE A 18 16.56 -12.07 -16.32
N PRO A 19 16.88 -13.27 -16.83
CA PRO A 19 16.29 -13.77 -18.07
C PRO A 19 14.76 -13.89 -17.99
N VAL A 20 14.08 -13.66 -19.12
CA VAL A 20 12.60 -13.75 -19.23
C VAL A 20 12.06 -15.10 -18.77
N SER A 21 12.83 -16.18 -18.95
CA SER A 21 12.46 -17.52 -18.49
C SER A 21 12.30 -17.64 -16.97
N ALA A 22 12.93 -16.76 -16.19
CA ALA A 22 12.89 -16.75 -14.73
C ALA A 22 11.76 -15.87 -14.16
N TRP A 23 11.04 -15.11 -14.99
CA TRP A 23 10.01 -14.16 -14.51
C TRP A 23 8.84 -14.83 -13.80
N GLN A 24 8.51 -16.08 -14.15
CA GLN A 24 7.40 -16.82 -13.54
C GLN A 24 7.65 -17.18 -12.08
N ASP A 25 8.92 -17.28 -11.67
CA ASP A 25 9.33 -17.67 -10.32
C ASP A 25 10.30 -16.64 -9.70
N ILE A 26 10.11 -15.36 -10.06
CA ILE A 26 10.97 -14.26 -9.63
C ILE A 26 11.05 -14.12 -8.11
N GLU A 27 9.97 -14.46 -7.39
CA GLU A 27 9.91 -14.40 -5.94
C GLU A 27 10.87 -15.37 -5.25
N ASN A 28 11.22 -16.48 -5.92
CA ASN A 28 12.15 -17.50 -5.42
C ASN A 28 13.53 -17.44 -6.11
N TYR A 29 13.77 -16.42 -6.94
CA TYR A 29 15.02 -16.30 -7.67
C TYR A 29 16.20 -16.10 -6.71
N ASP A 30 17.26 -16.89 -6.90
CA ASP A 30 18.48 -16.76 -6.11
C ASP A 30 19.24 -15.50 -6.50
N VAL A 31 19.02 -14.42 -5.75
CA VAL A 31 19.69 -13.13 -5.95
C VAL A 31 21.22 -13.26 -5.82
N ALA A 32 21.72 -14.23 -5.05
CA ALA A 32 23.16 -14.44 -4.90
C ALA A 32 23.83 -14.99 -6.17
N SER A 33 23.04 -15.49 -7.13
CA SER A 33 23.52 -15.90 -8.45
C SER A 33 23.90 -14.72 -9.37
N LEU A 34 23.41 -13.51 -9.07
CA LEU A 34 23.75 -12.30 -9.81
C LEU A 34 25.14 -11.80 -9.46
N ASP A 35 25.79 -11.15 -10.43
CA ASP A 35 27.08 -10.53 -10.16
C ASP A 35 26.95 -9.41 -9.10
N GLN A 36 28.04 -9.09 -8.39
CA GLN A 36 28.00 -8.06 -7.34
C GLN A 36 27.56 -6.71 -7.90
N LYS A 37 27.95 -6.38 -9.14
CA LYS A 37 27.65 -5.07 -9.75
C LYS A 37 26.15 -4.91 -10.02
N GLN A 38 25.48 -5.95 -10.51
CA GLN A 38 24.05 -6.01 -10.73
C GLN A 38 23.30 -5.87 -9.41
N ARG A 39 23.75 -6.56 -8.36
CA ARG A 39 23.16 -6.44 -7.01
C ARG A 39 23.30 -5.02 -6.47
N ASP A 40 24.47 -4.40 -6.61
CA ASP A 40 24.70 -3.02 -6.17
C ASP A 40 23.82 -2.02 -6.94
N ILE A 41 23.61 -2.22 -8.24
CA ILE A 41 22.72 -1.40 -9.06
C ILE A 41 21.26 -1.55 -8.59
N ILE A 42 20.78 -2.79 -8.43
CA ILE A 42 19.40 -3.05 -7.97
C ILE A 42 19.15 -2.43 -6.60
N GLU A 43 20.12 -2.57 -5.67
CA GLU A 43 20.02 -1.98 -4.33
C GLU A 43 19.96 -0.44 -4.40
N ALA A 44 20.87 0.18 -5.16
CA ALA A 44 20.92 1.63 -5.32
C ALA A 44 19.64 2.20 -5.94
N ASP A 45 19.16 1.59 -7.03
CA ASP A 45 17.95 2.03 -7.72
C ASP A 45 16.70 1.84 -6.85
N SER A 46 16.59 0.70 -6.15
CA SER A 46 15.53 0.45 -5.18
C SER A 46 15.52 1.49 -4.06
N PHE A 47 16.70 1.82 -3.52
CA PHE A 47 16.85 2.82 -2.47
C PHE A 47 16.42 4.21 -2.94
N TRP A 48 16.90 4.66 -4.10
CA TRP A 48 16.60 6.00 -4.60
C TRP A 48 15.14 6.16 -5.01
N CYS A 49 14.56 5.16 -5.68
CA CYS A 49 13.14 5.16 -6.03
C CYS A 49 12.25 5.13 -4.80
N LEU A 50 12.56 4.28 -3.80
CA LEU A 50 11.83 4.27 -2.53
C LEU A 50 11.92 5.62 -1.82
N SER A 51 13.12 6.19 -1.71
CA SER A 51 13.34 7.48 -1.05
C SER A 51 12.52 8.58 -1.71
N LYS A 52 12.54 8.64 -3.05
CA LYS A 52 11.74 9.60 -3.82
C LYS A 52 10.24 9.37 -3.66
N PHE A 53 9.80 8.13 -3.61
CA PHE A 53 8.39 7.80 -3.41
C PHE A 53 7.90 8.18 -2.00
N LEU A 54 8.75 8.00 -0.97
CA LEU A 54 8.44 8.37 0.40
C LEU A 54 8.41 9.89 0.63
N ASP A 55 9.02 10.70 -0.24
CA ASP A 55 9.01 12.17 -0.12
C ASP A 55 7.58 12.74 -0.02
N GLY A 56 6.59 12.11 -0.68
CA GLY A 56 5.19 12.55 -0.60
C GLY A 56 4.40 12.08 0.62
N ILE A 57 4.97 11.24 1.49
CA ILE A 57 4.30 10.69 2.69
C ILE A 57 5.22 10.63 3.91
N GLN A 58 6.22 11.50 4.00
CA GLN A 58 7.16 11.52 5.13
C GLN A 58 6.44 11.67 6.47
N ASP A 59 5.33 12.42 6.49
CA ASP A 59 4.46 12.65 7.66
C ASP A 59 3.85 11.36 8.25
N ASN A 60 3.79 10.28 7.47
CA ASN A 60 3.34 8.98 7.94
C ASN A 60 4.37 8.29 8.87
N TYR A 61 5.65 8.61 8.74
CA TYR A 61 6.74 7.88 9.40
C TYR A 61 7.49 8.69 10.46
N ILE A 62 7.14 9.95 10.66
CA ILE A 62 7.66 10.77 11.75
C ILE A 62 7.02 10.42 13.11
N PHE A 63 7.60 10.93 14.19
CA PHE A 63 7.14 10.68 15.57
C PHE A 63 5.62 10.90 15.72
N ALA A 64 4.98 10.00 16.46
CA ALA A 64 3.53 9.93 16.65
C ALA A 64 2.67 9.65 15.41
N GLN A 65 3.27 9.54 14.20
CA GLN A 65 2.61 9.14 12.95
C GLN A 65 1.30 9.92 12.68
N LEU A 66 1.34 11.23 12.93
CA LEU A 66 0.17 12.11 12.79
C LEU A 66 -0.39 12.10 11.36
N GLY A 67 0.46 11.93 10.33
CA GLY A 67 0.02 11.79 8.94
C GLY A 67 -0.94 10.62 8.73
N ILE A 68 -0.65 9.47 9.36
CA ILE A 68 -1.53 8.29 9.30
C ILE A 68 -2.84 8.59 10.03
N GLN A 69 -2.79 9.17 11.23
CA GLN A 69 -4.00 9.48 12.00
C GLN A 69 -4.91 10.45 11.23
N HIS A 70 -4.35 11.47 10.58
CA HIS A 70 -5.09 12.37 9.70
C HIS A 70 -5.73 11.62 8.53
N LYS A 71 -4.98 10.76 7.84
CA LYS A 71 -5.50 9.95 6.71
C LYS A 71 -6.63 9.00 7.13
N VAL A 72 -6.53 8.39 8.32
CA VAL A 72 -7.58 7.54 8.89
C VAL A 72 -8.85 8.36 9.17
N ASN A 73 -8.72 9.55 9.73
CA ASN A 73 -9.87 10.44 9.96
C ASN A 73 -10.49 10.91 8.63
N GLN A 74 -9.67 11.26 7.64
CA GLN A 74 -10.16 11.60 6.31
C GLN A 74 -10.92 10.43 5.66
N LEU A 75 -10.46 9.19 5.86
CA LEU A 75 -11.15 8.00 5.35
C LEU A 75 -12.52 7.84 6.02
N LYS A 76 -12.57 8.01 7.35
CA LYS A 76 -13.81 7.97 8.12
C LYS A 76 -14.81 9.02 7.62
N GLU A 77 -14.39 10.26 7.46
CA GLU A 77 -15.24 11.35 6.95
C GLU A 77 -15.71 11.08 5.51
N LEU A 78 -14.82 10.58 4.65
CA LEU A 78 -15.14 10.25 3.27
C LEU A 78 -16.22 9.16 3.21
N ILE A 79 -16.05 8.06 3.95
CA ILE A 79 -17.02 6.96 3.99
C ILE A 79 -18.35 7.42 4.61
N GLN A 80 -18.31 8.25 5.65
CA GLN A 80 -19.53 8.82 6.23
C GLN A 80 -20.35 9.62 5.20
N ARG A 81 -19.68 10.37 4.32
CA ARG A 81 -20.31 11.19 3.28
C ARG A 81 -20.84 10.36 2.10
N ILE A 82 -20.09 9.35 1.65
CA ILE A 82 -20.43 8.59 0.43
C ILE A 82 -21.22 7.31 0.69
N ASP A 83 -21.18 6.77 1.91
CA ASP A 83 -21.90 5.54 2.30
C ASP A 83 -22.20 5.53 3.81
N THR A 84 -23.10 6.43 4.22
CA THR A 84 -23.58 6.54 5.60
C THR A 84 -24.07 5.21 6.21
N PRO A 85 -24.79 4.32 5.49
CA PRO A 85 -25.18 3.02 6.04
C PRO A 85 -23.99 2.16 6.49
N LEU A 86 -22.92 2.09 5.68
CA LEU A 86 -21.71 1.35 6.04
C LEU A 86 -21.02 1.98 7.26
N HIS A 87 -20.88 3.31 7.27
CA HIS A 87 -20.30 4.03 8.40
C HIS A 87 -21.04 3.76 9.72
N GLN A 88 -22.37 3.85 9.69
CA GLN A 88 -23.22 3.59 10.86
C GLN A 88 -23.10 2.15 11.32
N HIS A 89 -23.07 1.19 10.39
CA HIS A 89 -22.90 -0.21 10.71
C HIS A 89 -21.57 -0.47 11.45
N LEU A 90 -20.44 0.03 10.92
CA LEU A 90 -19.14 -0.08 11.59
C LEU A 90 -19.17 0.54 12.98
N HIS A 91 -19.76 1.73 13.13
CA HIS A 91 -19.87 2.41 14.41
C HIS A 91 -20.73 1.64 15.43
N GLN A 92 -21.87 1.10 15.01
CA GLN A 92 -22.78 0.32 15.86
C GLN A 92 -22.13 -0.97 16.39
N HIS A 93 -21.25 -1.59 15.59
CA HIS A 93 -20.51 -2.78 15.99
C HIS A 93 -19.18 -2.47 16.68
N GLY A 94 -18.92 -1.20 17.02
CA GLY A 94 -17.72 -0.78 17.74
C GLY A 94 -16.43 -0.88 16.93
N VAL A 95 -16.51 -0.94 15.59
CA VAL A 95 -15.35 -0.97 14.70
C VAL A 95 -14.82 0.45 14.51
N ASP A 96 -13.64 0.72 15.05
CA ASP A 96 -12.92 1.96 14.78
C ASP A 96 -12.10 1.84 13.48
N TYR A 97 -12.10 2.89 12.66
CA TYR A 97 -11.35 2.92 11.41
C TYR A 97 -9.86 2.69 11.62
N LEU A 98 -9.30 3.13 12.77
CA LEU A 98 -7.90 2.94 13.10
C LEU A 98 -7.53 1.44 13.17
N GLN A 99 -8.45 0.58 13.63
CA GLN A 99 -8.17 -0.85 13.85
C GLN A 99 -7.80 -1.58 12.55
N PHE A 100 -8.40 -1.22 11.41
CA PHE A 100 -8.09 -1.84 10.12
C PHE A 100 -7.27 -0.93 9.20
N SER A 101 -7.60 0.37 9.12
CA SER A 101 -7.03 1.24 8.10
C SER A 101 -5.64 1.79 8.45
N PHE A 102 -5.20 1.69 9.71
CA PHE A 102 -3.82 2.04 10.06
C PHE A 102 -2.82 1.23 9.22
N ARG A 103 -3.02 -0.08 9.11
CA ARG A 103 -2.15 -0.96 8.31
C ARG A 103 -2.22 -0.62 6.83
N TRP A 104 -3.39 -0.21 6.33
CA TRP A 104 -3.58 0.19 4.94
C TRP A 104 -2.78 1.44 4.59
N MET A 105 -2.82 2.47 5.45
CA MET A 105 -2.09 3.71 5.23
C MET A 105 -0.59 3.55 5.44
N ASN A 106 -0.17 2.76 6.44
CA ASN A 106 1.23 2.54 6.78
C ASN A 106 1.98 1.67 5.76
N ASN A 107 1.27 0.81 5.02
CA ASN A 107 1.87 -0.08 4.02
C ASN A 107 1.30 0.14 2.63
N LEU A 108 0.54 1.21 2.37
CA LEU A 108 -0.05 1.50 1.06
C LEU A 108 -0.79 0.29 0.44
N LEU A 109 -1.56 -0.41 1.28
CA LEU A 109 -2.28 -1.65 0.95
C LEU A 109 -1.43 -2.87 0.53
N THR A 110 -0.09 -2.81 0.56
CA THR A 110 0.77 -3.95 0.15
C THR A 110 0.54 -5.23 0.98
N ARG A 111 -0.02 -5.10 2.18
CA ARG A 111 -0.39 -6.23 3.06
C ARG A 111 -1.78 -6.80 2.80
N GLU A 112 -2.59 -6.14 1.98
CA GLU A 112 -4.00 -6.52 1.72
C GLU A 112 -4.21 -7.12 0.33
N ILE A 113 -3.27 -6.89 -0.60
CA ILE A 113 -3.35 -7.37 -1.98
C ILE A 113 -2.07 -8.09 -2.38
N PRO A 114 -2.14 -9.03 -3.36
CA PRO A 114 -0.96 -9.69 -3.88
C PRO A 114 0.06 -8.69 -4.47
N LEU A 115 1.34 -9.06 -4.42
CA LEU A 115 2.44 -8.20 -4.83
C LEU A 115 2.35 -7.74 -6.30
N HIS A 116 1.93 -8.59 -7.23
CA HIS A 116 1.70 -8.19 -8.62
C HIS A 116 0.59 -7.13 -8.76
N CYS A 117 -0.44 -7.16 -7.90
CA CYS A 117 -1.46 -6.11 -7.84
C CYS A 117 -0.90 -4.83 -7.23
N THR A 118 -0.02 -4.94 -6.23
CA THR A 118 0.70 -3.79 -5.66
C THR A 118 1.55 -3.08 -6.71
N ILE A 119 2.37 -3.82 -7.47
CA ILE A 119 3.18 -3.26 -8.56
C ILE A 119 2.29 -2.52 -9.55
N ARG A 120 1.20 -3.16 -10.01
CA ARG A 120 0.24 -2.52 -10.92
C ARG A 120 -0.43 -1.28 -10.32
N LEU A 121 -0.79 -1.29 -9.03
CA LEU A 121 -1.35 -0.13 -8.35
C LEU A 121 -0.34 1.02 -8.30
N TRP A 122 0.92 0.68 -8.05
CA TRP A 122 2.01 1.64 -7.91
C TRP A 122 2.39 2.31 -9.23
N ASP A 123 2.16 1.67 -10.39
CA ASP A 123 2.23 2.35 -11.69
C ASP A 123 1.39 3.64 -11.69
N THR A 124 0.18 3.56 -11.13
CA THR A 124 -0.74 4.71 -11.05
C THR A 124 -0.32 5.69 -9.96
N TYR A 125 0.22 5.22 -8.83
CA TYR A 125 0.74 6.11 -7.78
C TYR A 125 1.93 6.94 -8.26
N LEU A 126 2.86 6.31 -8.98
CA LEU A 126 4.00 6.99 -9.57
C LEU A 126 3.57 7.97 -10.66
N ALA A 127 2.53 7.64 -11.44
CA ALA A 127 1.98 8.53 -12.46
C ALA A 127 1.22 9.75 -11.89
N GLU A 128 0.60 9.64 -10.72
CA GLU A 128 -0.11 10.75 -10.04
C GLU A 128 0.84 11.73 -9.31
N SER A 129 2.13 11.41 -9.24
CA SER A 129 3.20 12.23 -8.64
C SER A 129 2.80 12.84 -7.29
N ASP A 130 2.74 14.18 -7.17
CA ASP A 130 2.51 14.90 -5.92
C ASP A 130 1.11 14.64 -5.31
N ARG A 131 0.18 14.06 -6.07
CA ARG A 131 -1.19 13.78 -5.61
C ARG A 131 -1.37 12.37 -5.09
N PHE A 132 -0.37 11.50 -5.13
CA PHE A 132 -0.54 10.10 -4.77
C PHE A 132 -1.04 9.92 -3.33
N ALA A 133 -0.60 10.76 -2.38
CA ALA A 133 -1.04 10.67 -0.99
C ALA A 133 -2.55 10.90 -0.84
N SER A 134 -3.13 11.79 -1.64
CA SER A 134 -4.58 12.01 -1.70
C SER A 134 -5.28 10.90 -2.48
N PHE A 135 -4.67 10.41 -3.57
CA PHE A 135 -5.21 9.30 -4.35
C PHE A 135 -5.28 7.99 -3.56
N GLN A 136 -4.28 7.69 -2.72
CA GLN A 136 -4.25 6.56 -1.79
C GLN A 136 -5.50 6.51 -0.92
N LEU A 137 -5.96 7.67 -0.42
CA LEU A 137 -7.17 7.76 0.40
C LEU A 137 -8.40 7.26 -0.35
N TYR A 138 -8.56 7.68 -1.61
CA TYR A 138 -9.67 7.24 -2.46
C TYR A 138 -9.55 5.76 -2.83
N VAL A 139 -8.33 5.24 -3.02
CA VAL A 139 -8.13 3.80 -3.21
C VAL A 139 -8.54 3.02 -1.97
N CYS A 140 -8.16 3.45 -0.76
CA CYS A 140 -8.60 2.83 0.49
C CYS A 140 -10.14 2.87 0.65
N ALA A 141 -10.79 3.98 0.28
CA ALA A 141 -12.24 4.08 0.32
C ALA A 141 -12.91 3.13 -0.69
N ALA A 142 -12.43 3.09 -1.93
CA ALA A 142 -12.92 2.17 -2.95
C ALA A 142 -12.69 0.70 -2.54
N PHE A 143 -11.55 0.40 -1.92
CA PHE A 143 -11.23 -0.92 -1.39
C PHE A 143 -12.21 -1.35 -0.29
N LEU A 144 -12.54 -0.46 0.66
CA LEU A 144 -13.56 -0.75 1.67
C LEU A 144 -14.95 -0.96 1.05
N LEU A 145 -15.34 -0.09 0.12
CA LEU A 145 -16.65 -0.16 -0.55
C LEU A 145 -16.80 -1.40 -1.43
N ARG A 146 -15.70 -1.95 -1.97
CA ARG A 146 -15.71 -3.23 -2.69
C ARG A 146 -16.31 -4.35 -1.83
N TRP A 147 -16.05 -4.33 -0.53
CA TRP A 147 -16.52 -5.33 0.43
C TRP A 147 -17.79 -4.93 1.17
N ARG A 148 -18.37 -3.76 0.88
CA ARG A 148 -19.57 -3.20 1.53
C ARG A 148 -20.67 -4.22 1.80
N ARG A 149 -21.09 -4.98 0.77
CA ARG A 149 -22.19 -5.95 0.90
C ARG A 149 -21.88 -7.05 1.91
N HIS A 150 -20.63 -7.50 1.94
CA HIS A 150 -20.18 -8.52 2.89
C HIS A 150 -20.08 -7.93 4.30
N LEU A 151 -19.48 -6.75 4.44
CA LEU A 151 -19.36 -6.05 5.72
C LEU A 151 -20.73 -5.82 6.37
N LEU A 152 -21.70 -5.30 5.62
CA LEU A 152 -23.07 -5.06 6.14
C LEU A 152 -23.81 -6.33 6.54
N SER A 153 -23.37 -7.50 6.08
CA SER A 153 -23.95 -8.79 6.47
C SER A 153 -23.31 -9.40 7.72
N GLN A 154 -22.17 -8.84 8.19
CA GLN A 154 -21.51 -9.34 9.38
C GLN A 154 -22.26 -8.87 10.63
N PRO A 155 -22.69 -9.78 11.52
CA PRO A 155 -23.49 -9.44 12.68
C PRO A 155 -22.64 -9.01 13.89
N ASP A 156 -21.33 -9.25 13.85
CA ASP A 156 -20.41 -9.07 14.96
C ASP A 156 -19.03 -8.57 14.50
N PHE A 157 -18.19 -8.25 15.49
CA PHE A 157 -16.85 -7.68 15.28
C PHE A 157 -15.78 -8.74 14.92
N GLN A 158 -16.05 -10.03 15.10
CA GLN A 158 -15.06 -11.12 14.98
C GLN A 158 -15.06 -11.81 13.61
#